data_AF-A0A6G3R7I4-F1
#
_entry.id   AF-A0A6G3R7I4-F1
#
_cell.length_a   1.000
_cell.length_b   1.000
_cell.length_c   1.000
_cell.angle_alpha   90.00
_cell.angle_beta   90.00
_cell.angle_gamma   90.00
#
_symmetry.space_group_name_H-M   'P 1'
#
loop_
_entity.id
_entity.type
_entity.pdbx_description
1 polymer ?
#
loop_
_entity_poly.entity_id
_entity_poly.type
_entity_poly.pdbx_seq_one_letter_code
_entity_poly.pdbx_strand_id
1 'polypeptide(L)' 'MPAYLIIHAERRREDTLIEDPELTVEFTDGWVLFRDRDLIKPHRVVLAIPAAQVARVERVDETSDPQDPAPTLHKE' A
#
# COMPACT_ATOMS: atom_id res chain seq x y z
N MET A 1 -2.59 -13.82 0.81
CA MET A 1 -1.25 -13.51 0.28
C MET A 1 -1.23 -12.01 0.13
N PRO A 2 -0.40 -11.25 0.86
CA PRO A 2 -0.38 -9.79 0.79
C PRO A 2 -0.31 -9.28 -0.65
N ALA A 3 -1.24 -8.40 -0.99
CA ALA A 3 -1.34 -7.78 -2.32
C ALA A 3 -1.62 -6.30 -2.17
N TYR A 4 -0.79 -5.45 -2.79
CA TYR A 4 -0.95 -4.01 -2.78
C TYR A 4 -1.15 -3.48 -4.20
N LEU A 5 -2.22 -2.72 -4.40
CA LEU A 5 -2.47 -1.95 -5.60
C LEU A 5 -1.94 -0.52 -5.39
N ILE A 6 -0.98 -0.14 -6.23
CA ILE A 6 -0.38 1.19 -6.26
C ILE A 6 -1.07 2.00 -7.35
N ILE A 7 -1.81 3.02 -6.92
CA ILE A 7 -2.45 3.99 -7.81
C ILE A 7 -1.49 5.16 -7.97
N HIS A 8 -1.05 5.45 -9.19
CA HIS A 8 -0.09 6.53 -9.46
C HIS A 8 -0.78 7.88 -9.57
N ALA A 9 -0.15 8.94 -9.08
CA ALA A 9 -0.67 10.31 -9.18
C ALA A 9 -0.68 10.83 -10.62
N GLU A 10 0.26 10.35 -11.44
CA GLU A 10 0.34 10.70 -12.85
C GLU A 10 -0.58 9.81 -13.69
N ARG A 11 -1.50 10.43 -14.45
CA ARG A 11 -2.42 9.75 -15.38
C ARG A 11 -1.76 8.97 -16.52
N ARG A 12 -0.43 9.06 -16.66
CA ARG A 12 0.34 8.38 -17.71
C ARG A 12 0.92 7.04 -17.26
N ARG A 13 0.85 6.73 -15.97
CA ARG A 13 1.30 5.45 -15.43
C ARG A 13 0.10 4.56 -15.16
N GLU A 14 0.24 3.30 -15.52
CA GLU A 14 -0.73 2.26 -15.19
C GLU A 14 -0.60 1.89 -13.71
N ASP A 15 -1.73 1.57 -13.09
CA ASP A 15 -1.75 1.08 -11.71
C ASP A 15 -0.94 -0.21 -11.59
N THR A 16 -0.21 -0.36 -10.49
CA THR A 16 0.73 -1.47 -10.30
C THR A 16 0.26 -2.36 -9.17
N LEU A 17 0.01 -3.64 -9.47
CA LEU A 17 -0.26 -4.67 -8.46
C LEU A 17 1.06 -5.37 -8.08
N ILE A 18 1.36 -5.43 -6.79
CA ILE A 18 2.49 -6.17 -6.24
C ILE A 18 1.99 -7.17 -5.19
N GLU A 19 2.46 -8.41 -5.28
CA GLU A 19 2.00 -9.52 -4.46
C GLU A 19 3.19 -10.36 -4.00
N ASP A 20 3.30 -10.61 -2.70
CA ASP A 20 4.29 -11.54 -2.15
C ASP A 20 3.85 -12.01 -0.74
N PRO A 21 4.07 -13.29 -0.34
CA PRO A 21 3.66 -13.79 0.97
C PRO A 21 4.26 -13.03 2.15
N GLU A 22 5.47 -12.49 1.99
CA GLU A 22 6.24 -11.79 3.00
C GLU A 22 6.29 -10.27 2.74
N LEU A 23 5.41 -9.77 1.85
CA LEU A 23 5.36 -8.35 1.51
C LEU A 23 4.89 -7.50 2.68
N THR A 24 5.61 -6.41 2.91
CA THR A 24 5.24 -5.36 3.85
C THR A 24 5.39 -4.00 3.19
N VAL A 25 4.58 -3.04 3.60
CA VAL A 25 4.65 -1.64 3.14
C VAL A 25 5.00 -0.73 4.30
N GLU A 26 5.89 0.23 4.06
CA GLU A 26 6.26 1.27 5.01
C GLU A 26 6.26 2.64 4.33
N PHE A 27 5.73 3.63 5.04
CA PHE A 27 5.77 5.01 4.62
C PHE A 27 6.87 5.72 5.41
N THR A 28 7.84 6.25 4.70
CA THR A 28 8.96 7.02 5.25
C THR A 28 8.98 8.40 4.62
N ASP A 29 9.85 9.29 5.09
CA ASP A 29 9.89 10.68 4.63
C ASP A 29 10.13 10.76 3.12
N GLY A 30 9.06 11.04 2.37
CA GLY A 30 9.06 11.13 0.91
C GLY A 30 9.00 9.81 0.14
N TRP A 31 8.86 8.64 0.78
CA TRP A 31 8.91 7.35 0.10
C TRP A 31 7.87 6.33 0.59
N VAL A 32 7.36 5.55 -0.35
CA VAL A 32 6.64 4.30 -0.13
C VAL A 32 7.59 3.14 -0.41
N LEU A 33 7.87 2.34 0.61
CA LEU A 33 8.81 1.23 0.56
C LEU A 33 8.06 -0.10 0.69
N PHE A 34 8.13 -0.91 -0.35
CA PHE A 34 7.72 -2.31 -0.29
C PHE A 34 8.94 -3.14 0.07
N ARG A 35 8.81 -3.93 1.13
CA ARG A 35 9.86 -4.77 1.65
C ARG A 35 9.44 -6.22 1.71
N ASP A 36 10.40 -7.07 1.43
CA ASP A 36 10.32 -8.50 1.61
C ASP A 36 10.81 -8.82 3.03
N ARG A 37 9.97 -9.53 3.79
CA ARG A 37 10.24 -10.02 5.14
C ARG A 37 10.89 -11.42 5.11
N ASP A 38 11.73 -11.70 4.13
CA ASP A 38 12.61 -12.87 4.13
C ASP A 38 13.43 -12.93 5.43
N LEU A 39 13.37 -14.08 6.11
CA LEU A 39 14.04 -14.38 7.37
C LEU A 39 15.58 -14.43 7.23
N ILE A 40 16.11 -14.61 6.01
CA ILE A 40 17.55 -14.65 5.72
C ILE A 40 18.11 -13.23 5.53
N LYS A 41 17.30 -12.31 4.96
CA LYS A 41 17.68 -10.92 4.71
C LYS A 41 16.55 -9.99 5.17
N PRO A 42 16.42 -9.77 6.48
CA PRO A 42 15.38 -8.88 6.99
C PRO A 42 15.56 -7.47 6.41
N HIS A 43 14.43 -6.83 6.07
CA HIS A 43 14.35 -5.46 5.55
C HIS A 43 14.83 -5.24 4.10
N ARG A 44 14.85 -6.26 3.25
CA ARG A 44 15.17 -6.09 1.84
C ARG A 44 14.10 -5.24 1.15
N VAL A 45 14.47 -4.07 0.66
CA VAL A 45 13.60 -3.23 -0.19
C VAL A 45 13.50 -3.87 -1.57
N VAL A 46 12.27 -4.18 -1.99
CA VAL A 46 11.97 -4.77 -3.30
C VAL A 46 11.42 -3.73 -4.28
N LEU A 47 10.73 -2.71 -3.77
CA LEU A 47 10.26 -1.57 -4.56
C LEU A 47 10.25 -0.32 -3.68
N ALA A 48 10.76 0.79 -4.21
CA ALA A 48 10.73 2.09 -3.57
C ALA A 48 10.18 3.12 -4.56
N ILE A 49 9.13 3.83 -4.16
CA ILE A 49 8.47 4.83 -5.00
C ILE A 49 8.43 6.15 -4.22
N PRO A 50 8.80 7.30 -4.83
CA PRO A 50 8.59 8.58 -4.18
C PRO A 50 7.10 8.76 -3.84
N ALA A 51 6.80 9.15 -2.61
CA ALA A 51 5.42 9.35 -2.15
C ALA A 51 4.66 10.35 -3.04
N ALA A 52 5.36 11.34 -3.62
CA ALA A 52 4.79 12.30 -4.57
C ALA A 52 4.29 11.67 -5.89
N GLN A 53 4.76 10.46 -6.25
CA GLN A 53 4.31 9.73 -7.45
C GLN A 53 3.12 8.81 -7.17
N VAL A 54 2.77 8.59 -5.90
CA VAL A 54 1.71 7.68 -5.49
C VAL A 54 0.49 8.50 -5.06
N ALA A 55 -0.66 8.24 -5.70
CA ALA A 55 -1.93 8.80 -5.27
C ALA A 55 -2.47 8.05 -4.04
N ARG A 56 -2.45 6.71 -4.10
CA ARG A 56 -2.91 5.83 -3.03
C ARG A 56 -2.27 4.45 -3.15
N VAL A 57 -2.05 3.79 -2.00
CA VAL A 57 -1.75 2.35 -1.93
C VAL A 57 -2.93 1.67 -1.26
N GLU A 58 -3.46 0.62 -1.88
CA GLU A 58 -4.58 -0.17 -1.36
C GLU A 58 -4.13 -1.59 -1.12
N ARG A 59 -4.50 -2.17 0.03
CA ARG A 59 -4.34 -3.61 0.26
C ARG A 59 -5.57 -4.33 -0.28
N VAL A 60 -5.38 -5.24 -1.23
CA VAL A 60 -6.47 -5.87 -2.00
C VAL A 60 -6.64 -7.37 -1.72
N ASP A 61 -5.73 -7.97 -0.95
CA ASP A 61 -5.86 -9.36 -0.48
C ASP A 61 -6.77 -9.52 0.74
N GLU A 62 -6.93 -8.43 1.49
CA GLU A 62 -7.99 -8.33 2.48
C GLU A 62 -9.26 -8.00 1.70
N THR A 63 -10.12 -9.00 1.49
CA THR A 63 -11.50 -8.75 1.07
C THR A 63 -12.03 -7.64 1.96
N SER A 64 -12.33 -6.47 1.38
CA SER A 64 -12.88 -5.33 2.10
C SER A 64 -14.02 -5.80 2.98
N ASP A 65 -13.76 -5.97 4.27
CA ASP A 65 -14.82 -5.99 5.25
C ASP A 65 -15.43 -4.57 5.18
N PRO A 66 -16.72 -4.41 4.88
CA PRO A 66 -17.37 -3.11 4.90
C PRO A 66 -17.53 -2.67 6.37
N GLN A 67 -16.42 -2.38 7.04
CA GLN A 67 -16.38 -1.74 8.34
C GLN A 67 -15.38 -0.58 8.28
N ASP A 68 -15.80 0.48 7.60
CA ASP A 68 -15.39 1.83 7.94
C ASP A 68 -16.47 2.38 8.89
N PRO A 69 -16.29 2.37 10.23
CA PRO A 69 -17.19 3.08 11.12
C PRO A 69 -16.67 4.50 11.35
N ALA A 70 -17.29 5.52 10.75
CA ALA A 70 -17.18 6.89 11.25
C ALA A 70 -18.29 7.81 10.70
N PRO A 71 -18.71 8.84 11.45
CA PRO A 71 -19.18 8.85 12.84
C PRO A 71 -20.66 9.33 12.90
N THR A 72 -21.34 9.15 14.04
CA THR A 72 -22.66 9.73 14.30
C THR A 72 -22.66 11.24 14.09
N LEU A 73 -23.39 11.72 13.07
CA LEU A 73 -23.74 13.13 12.92
C LEU A 73 -25.10 13.36 13.63
N HIS A 74 -25.04 13.88 14.86
CA HIS A 74 -26.20 14.53 15.47
C HIS A 74 -26.61 15.75 14.63
N LYS A 75 -27.86 15.76 14.16
CA LYS A 75 -28.65 16.93 13.74
C LYS A 75 -30.05 16.41 13.38
N GLU A 76 -31.18 16.87 13.88
CA GLU A 76 -31.60 17.86 14.87
C GLU A 76 -32.99 17.36 15.36
#